data_AF-A0AAU8XU18-F1
#
_entry.id   AF-A0AAU8XU18-F1
#
_cell.length_a   1.000
_cell.length_b   1.000
_cell.length_c   1.000
_cell.angle_alpha   90.00
_cell.angle_beta   90.00
_cell.angle_gamma   90.00
#
_symmetry.space_group_name_H-M   'P 1'
#
loop_
_entity.id
_entity.type
_entity.pdbx_description
1 polymer ?
#
loop_
_entity_poly.entity_id
_entity_poly.type
_entity_poly.pdbx_seq_one_letter_code
_entity_poly.pdbx_strand_id
1 'polypeptide(L)' 'MNKDIPKFKKGIEYPEQQNGIPQAFFHNPKYKKLSTDARYLYMIFTLKMTKSPNNGWVDSDGNMYIIYPDKDLMDV' A
#
# COMPACT_ATOMS: atom_id res chain seq x y z
N MET A 1 12.51 0.41 13.38
CA MET A 1 11.81 0.54 12.07
C MET A 1 12.78 1.19 11.10
N ASN A 2 13.02 0.60 9.92
CA ASN A 2 14.00 1.13 8.96
C ASN A 2 13.50 2.49 8.41
N LYS A 3 14.32 3.54 8.53
CA LYS A 3 13.97 4.91 8.11
C LYS A 3 14.14 5.12 6.60
N ASP A 4 14.82 4.22 5.92
CA ASP A 4 15.17 4.37 4.50
C ASP A 4 14.08 3.90 3.53
N ILE A 5 12.96 3.39 4.05
CA ILE A 5 11.84 2.94 3.23
C ILE A 5 10.94 4.15 2.92
N PRO A 6 10.73 4.52 1.65
CA PRO A 6 9.80 5.56 1.26
C PRO A 6 8.39 5.24 1.79
N LYS A 7 7.75 6.21 2.42
CA LYS A 7 6.39 6.08 2.96
C LYS A 7 5.43 6.96 2.17
N PHE A 8 4.19 6.50 2.05
CA PHE A 8 3.12 7.33 1.51
C PHE A 8 2.87 8.52 2.44
N LYS A 9 2.85 9.72 1.88
CA LYS A 9 2.63 10.98 2.61
C LYS A 9 1.25 11.54 2.31
N LYS A 10 0.61 12.12 3.32
CA LYS A 10 -0.66 12.85 3.14
C LYS A 10 -0.43 14.03 2.18
N GLY A 11 -1.34 14.21 1.22
CA GLY A 11 -1.31 15.33 0.28
C GLY A 11 -0.39 15.14 -0.93
N ILE A 12 0.29 13.99 -1.03
CA ILE A 12 1.02 13.61 -2.24
C ILE A 12 0.15 12.64 -3.03
N GLU A 13 -0.04 12.93 -4.31
CA GLU A 13 -0.69 11.99 -5.23
C GLU A 13 0.33 10.98 -5.75
N TYR A 14 0.01 9.70 -5.59
CA TYR A 14 0.80 8.61 -6.08
C TYR A 14 0.03 7.93 -7.21
N PRO A 15 0.55 7.86 -8.45
CA PRO A 15 -0.14 7.21 -9.56
C PRO A 15 -0.58 5.77 -9.24
N GLU A 16 0.21 5.04 -8.46
CA GLU A 16 -0.10 3.70 -7.97
C GLU A 16 -1.34 3.62 -7.06
N GLN A 17 -1.76 4.73 -6.44
CA GLN A 17 -3.00 4.80 -5.66
C GLN A 17 -4.25 4.83 -6.53
N GLN A 18 -4.11 5.28 -7.79
CA GLN A 18 -5.23 5.42 -8.72
C GLN A 18 -5.26 4.30 -9.78
N ASN A 19 -4.09 3.77 -10.16
CA ASN A 19 -3.93 3.01 -11.42
C ASN A 19 -3.82 1.48 -11.28
N GLY A 20 -4.22 0.90 -10.14
CA GLY A 20 -4.28 -0.56 -9.98
C GLY A 20 -2.91 -1.23 -9.79
N ILE A 21 -2.76 -2.48 -10.26
CA ILE A 21 -1.56 -3.30 -10.00
C ILE A 21 -0.35 -2.70 -10.72
N PRO A 22 0.76 -2.37 -10.01
CA PRO A 22 1.97 -1.84 -10.63
C PRO A 22 2.53 -2.76 -11.72
N GLN A 23 2.80 -2.20 -12.90
CA GLN A 23 3.41 -2.96 -14.00
C GLN A 23 4.78 -3.55 -13.64
N ALA A 24 5.49 -2.92 -12.70
CA ALA A 24 6.75 -3.41 -12.18
C ALA A 24 6.65 -4.84 -11.62
N PHE A 25 5.49 -5.25 -11.09
CA PHE A 25 5.29 -6.62 -10.59
C PHE A 25 5.39 -7.69 -11.69
N PHE A 26 5.17 -7.32 -12.95
CA PHE A 26 5.23 -8.25 -14.08
C PHE A 26 6.60 -8.25 -14.77
N HIS A 27 7.25 -7.09 -14.86
CA HIS A 27 8.44 -6.92 -15.69
C HIS A 27 9.76 -6.84 -14.92
N ASN A 28 9.73 -6.40 -13.65
CA ASN A 28 10.95 -6.22 -12.87
C ASN A 28 11.41 -7.56 -12.25
N PRO A 29 12.65 -8.03 -12.52
CA PRO A 29 13.17 -9.28 -11.95
C PRO A 29 13.11 -9.35 -10.43
N LYS A 30 13.21 -8.21 -9.74
CA LYS A 30 13.08 -8.10 -8.27
C LYS A 30 11.74 -8.66 -7.77
N TYR A 31 10.68 -8.49 -8.55
CA TYR A 31 9.31 -8.85 -8.19
C TYR A 31 8.82 -10.12 -8.88
N LYS A 32 9.66 -10.77 -9.69
CA LYS A 32 9.29 -11.97 -10.46
C LYS A 32 8.79 -13.13 -9.58
N LYS A 33 9.29 -13.22 -8.35
CA LYS A 33 8.90 -14.25 -7.37
C LYS A 33 7.66 -13.90 -6.55
N LEU A 34 7.07 -12.70 -6.69
CA LEU A 34 5.82 -12.35 -6.01
C LEU A 34 4.69 -13.21 -6.57
N SER A 35 4.01 -13.92 -5.66
CA SER A 35 2.77 -14.63 -5.99
C SER A 35 1.71 -13.66 -6.50
N THR A 36 0.77 -14.18 -7.26
CA THR A 36 -0.37 -13.40 -7.74
C THR A 36 -1.15 -12.79 -6.55
N ASP A 37 -1.37 -13.58 -5.50
CA ASP A 37 -2.07 -13.12 -4.29
C ASP A 37 -1.32 -11.97 -3.59
N ALA A 38 0.01 -12.01 -3.51
CA ALA A 38 0.79 -10.91 -2.93
C ALA A 38 0.66 -9.61 -3.75
N ARG A 39 0.51 -9.71 -5.07
CA ARG A 39 0.27 -8.55 -5.95
C ARG A 39 -1.12 -7.97 -5.72
N TYR A 40 -2.14 -8.82 -5.60
CA TYR A 40 -3.50 -8.38 -5.27
C TYR A 40 -3.59 -7.79 -3.86
N LEU A 41 -2.96 -8.41 -2.88
CA LEU A 41 -2.91 -7.91 -1.51
C LEU A 41 -2.27 -6.51 -1.46
N TYR A 42 -1.18 -6.30 -2.18
CA TYR A 42 -0.58 -4.97 -2.32
C TYR A 42 -1.58 -3.94 -2.89
N MET A 43 -2.33 -4.30 -3.94
CA MET A 43 -3.34 -3.43 -4.53
C MET A 43 -4.44 -3.07 -3.52
N ILE A 44 -4.95 -4.06 -2.78
CA ILE A 44 -5.98 -3.87 -1.75
C ILE A 44 -5.46 -2.92 -0.66
N PHE A 45 -4.25 -3.14 -0.16
CA PHE A 45 -3.63 -2.28 0.85
C PHE A 45 -3.41 -0.87 0.35
N THR A 46 -3.02 -0.71 -0.91
CA THR A 46 -2.85 0.62 -1.52
C THR A 46 -4.19 1.35 -1.59
N LEU A 47 -5.27 0.68 -2.00
CA LEU A 47 -6.63 1.24 -2.02
C LEU A 47 -7.16 1.58 -0.62
N LYS A 48 -6.79 0.83 0.41
CA LYS A 48 -7.13 1.15 1.80
C LYS A 48 -6.30 2.33 2.31
N MET A 49 -5.03 2.42 1.91
CA MET A 49 -4.13 3.53 2.27
C MET A 49 -4.65 4.87 1.76
N THR A 50 -5.32 4.94 0.61
CA THR A 50 -5.91 6.21 0.13
C THR A 50 -6.98 6.77 1.06
N LYS A 51 -7.62 5.93 1.87
CA LYS A 51 -8.63 6.32 2.88
C LYS A 51 -8.03 6.69 4.23
N SER A 52 -6.74 6.44 4.41
CA SER A 52 -6.00 6.71 5.65
C SER A 52 -6.16 8.15 6.15
N PRO A 53 -6.04 9.22 5.32
CA PRO A 53 -6.23 10.60 5.77
C PRO A 53 -7.62 10.89 6.32
N ASN A 54 -8.66 10.29 5.75
CA ASN A 54 -10.05 10.51 6.15
C ASN A 54 -10.34 9.85 7.51
N ASN A 55 -9.63 8.77 7.83
CA ASN A 55 -9.74 8.06 9.11
C ASN A 55 -8.81 8.62 10.19
N GLY A 56 -8.03 9.67 9.89
CA GLY A 56 -7.02 10.21 10.80
C GLY A 56 -5.81 9.30 11.01
N TRP A 57 -5.56 8.34 10.11
CA TRP A 57 -4.46 7.38 10.21
C TRP A 57 -3.14 7.93 9.65
N VAL A 58 -2.76 9.09 10.14
CA VAL A 58 -1.58 9.82 9.71
C VAL A 58 -0.74 10.16 10.95
N ASP A 59 0.54 9.80 10.92
CA ASP A 59 1.45 10.08 12.04
C ASP A 59 1.90 11.56 12.07
N SER A 60 2.66 11.92 13.11
CA SER A 60 3.18 13.28 13.29
C SER A 60 4.06 13.78 12.14
N ASP A 61 4.67 12.86 11.39
CA ASP A 61 5.55 13.18 10.26
C ASP A 61 4.77 13.24 8.94
N GLY A 62 3.43 13.09 8.99
CA GLY A 62 2.57 13.05 7.82
C GLY A 62 2.62 11.73 7.04
N ASN A 63 3.18 10.67 7.62
CA ASN A 63 3.15 9.34 6.99
C ASN A 63 1.78 8.71 7.18
N MET A 64 1.24 8.19 6.10
CA MET A 64 0.00 7.42 6.12
C MET A 64 0.28 5.99 6.56
N TYR A 65 -0.65 5.43 7.33
CA TYR A 65 -0.68 4.02 7.68
C TYR A 65 -2.11 3.47 7.57
N ILE A 66 -2.22 2.14 7.55
CA ILE A 66 -3.49 1.44 7.65
C ILE A 66 -3.50 0.58 8.90
N ILE A 67 -4.65 0.47 9.54
CA ILE A 67 -4.92 -0.53 10.57
C ILE A 67 -5.76 -1.60 9.88
N TYR A 68 -5.25 -2.83 9.82
CA TYR A 68 -5.88 -3.94 9.13
C TYR A 68 -5.86 -5.18 10.04
N PRO A 69 -6.96 -5.47 10.77
CA PRO A 69 -7.01 -6.60 11.69
C PRO A 69 -7.10 -7.93 10.93
N ASP A 70 -6.63 -9.01 11.55
CA ASP A 70 -6.56 -10.34 10.90
C ASP A 70 -7.92 -10.84 10.38
N LYS A 71 -9.01 -10.50 11.08
CA LYS A 71 -10.38 -10.79 10.60
C LYS A 71 -10.64 -10.20 9.21
N ASP A 72 -10.17 -8.98 8.95
CA ASP A 72 -10.37 -8.29 7.68
C ASP A 72 -9.40 -8.85 6.61
N LEU A 73 -8.36 -9.59 7.02
CA LEU A 73 -7.39 -10.26 6.15
C LEU A 73 -7.87 -11.65 5.73
N MET A 74 -8.58 -12.37 6.61
CA MET A 74 -9.12 -13.70 6.33
C MET A 74 -10.40 -13.67 5.49
N ASP A 75 -11.09 -12.53 5.45
CA ASP A 75 -12.29 -12.31 4.62
C ASP A 75 -11.98 -11.84 3.18
N VAL A 76 -10.69 -11.75 2.82
CA VAL A 76 -10.20 -11.40 1.46
C VAL A 76 -9.93 -12.65 0.66
#